data_AF-A0A7X2TTA1-F1
#
_entry.id   AF-A0A7X2TTA1-F1
#
_cell.length_a   1.000
_cell.length_b   1.000
_cell.length_c   1.000
_cell.angle_alpha   90.00
_cell.angle_beta   90.00
_cell.angle_gamma   90.00
#
_symmetry.space_group_name_H-M   'P 1'
#
loop_
_entity.id
_entity.type
_entity.pdbx_description
1 polymer ?
#
loop_
_entity_poly.entity_id
_entity_poly.type
_entity_poly.pdbx_seq_one_letter_code
_entity_poly.pdbx_strand_id
1 'polypeptide(L)'
;MKQKRVIPVFKSEGEEAEWWYKNRSRLDKDFLEAAKKGELPRLDQETLKARLATTKARVVSIRLPESDIELARQQASQKGLPYQTYIKSLLHQALRHAK
;
A
#
# COMPACT_ATOMS: atom_id res chain seq x y z
N MET A 1 2.99 -30.15 11.36
CA MET A 1 2.20 -29.02 11.94
C MET A 1 2.35 -27.82 11.02
N LYS A 2 1.27 -27.31 10.41
CA LYS A 2 1.33 -26.13 9.53
C LYS A 2 1.68 -24.91 10.40
N GLN A 3 2.91 -24.41 10.34
CA GLN A 3 3.27 -23.15 11.01
C GLN A 3 2.38 -22.05 10.43
N LYS A 4 1.52 -21.49 11.29
CA LYS A 4 0.62 -20.41 10.90
C LYS A 4 1.47 -19.21 10.55
N ARG A 5 1.38 -18.73 9.30
CA ARG A 5 2.08 -17.53 8.83
C ARG A 5 1.40 -16.33 9.50
N VAL A 6 1.90 -15.91 10.66
CA VAL A 6 1.37 -14.76 11.40
C VAL A 6 2.25 -13.56 11.11
N ILE A 7 1.68 -12.53 10.50
CA ILE A 7 2.32 -11.22 10.35
C ILE A 7 2.12 -10.48 11.69
N PRO A 8 3.19 -10.00 12.35
CA PRO A 8 3.06 -9.23 13.57
C PRO A 8 2.28 -7.92 13.37
N VAL A 9 1.76 -7.35 14.46
CA VAL A 9 1.28 -5.98 14.46
C VAL A 9 2.48 -5.05 14.69
N PHE A 10 2.74 -4.14 13.75
CA PHE A 10 3.86 -3.20 13.82
C PHE A 10 3.42 -1.88 14.43
N LYS A 11 4.32 -1.23 15.17
CA LYS A 11 4.09 0.09 15.77
C LYS A 11 4.42 1.24 14.82
N SER A 12 5.26 0.98 13.82
CA SER A 12 5.67 1.97 12.81
C SER A 12 5.96 1.33 11.45
N GLU A 13 5.91 2.15 10.41
CA GLU A 13 6.26 1.75 9.03
C GLU A 13 7.73 1.31 8.93
N GLY A 14 8.64 1.93 9.69
CA GLY A 14 10.06 1.54 9.70
C GLY A 14 10.30 0.16 10.30
N GLU A 15 9.62 -0.16 11.41
CA GLU A 15 9.68 -1.48 12.05
C GLU A 15 9.13 -2.57 11.11
N GLU A 16 8.02 -2.27 10.43
CA GLU A 16 7.44 -3.15 9.42
C GLU A 16 8.44 -3.41 8.27
N ALA A 17 9.03 -2.35 7.70
CA ALA A 17 9.98 -2.47 6.60
C ALA A 17 11.22 -3.31 6.98
N GLU A 18 11.76 -3.10 8.18
CA GLU A 18 12.90 -3.87 8.67
C GLU A 18 12.55 -5.35 8.89
N TRP A 19 11.35 -5.62 9.41
CA TRP A 19 10.86 -6.99 9.55
C TRP A 19 10.71 -7.67 8.19
N TRP A 20 10.11 -7.00 7.20
CA TRP A 20 10.01 -7.52 5.83
C TRP A 20 11.39 -7.83 5.24
N TYR A 21 12.35 -6.91 5.39
CA TYR A 21 13.71 -7.10 4.89
C TYR A 21 14.40 -8.30 5.53
N LYS A 22 14.32 -8.44 6.86
CA LYS A 22 14.93 -9.56 7.60
C LYS A 22 14.27 -10.90 7.26
N ASN A 23 12.97 -10.92 7.02
CA ASN A 23 12.21 -12.16 6.78
C ASN A 23 12.12 -12.56 5.30
N ARG A 24 12.60 -11.72 4.36
CA ARG A 24 12.42 -11.90 2.91
C ARG A 24 12.77 -13.30 2.41
N SER A 25 13.94 -13.83 2.80
CA SER A 25 14.42 -15.12 2.29
C SER A 25 13.58 -16.30 2.78
N ARG A 26 12.99 -16.18 3.97
CA ARG A 26 12.08 -17.20 4.52
C ARG A 26 10.72 -17.12 3.83
N LEU A 27 10.21 -15.90 3.67
CA LEU A 27 8.94 -15.64 2.99
C LEU A 27 8.98 -16.10 1.53
N ASP A 28 10.06 -15.84 0.80
CA ASP A 28 10.20 -16.28 -0.60
C ASP A 28 10.08 -17.80 -0.73
N LYS A 29 10.74 -18.55 0.15
CA LYS A 29 10.63 -20.01 0.19
C LYS A 29 9.21 -20.45 0.53
N ASP A 30 8.59 -19.83 1.53
CA ASP A 30 7.21 -20.10 1.92
C ASP A 30 6.22 -19.85 0.77
N PHE A 31 6.41 -18.78 -0.01
CA PHE A 31 5.61 -18.44 -1.17
C PHE A 31 5.81 -19.44 -2.32
N LEU A 32 7.07 -19.80 -2.63
CA LEU A 32 7.38 -20.79 -3.65
C LEU A 32 6.77 -22.17 -3.32
N GLU A 33 6.84 -22.60 -2.07
CA GLU A 33 6.20 -23.84 -1.64
C GLU A 33 4.67 -23.78 -1.72
N ALA A 34 4.06 -22.68 -1.29
CA ALA A 34 2.61 -22.50 -1.38
C ALA A 34 2.14 -22.46 -2.85
N ALA A 35 2.93 -21.88 -3.75
CA ALA A 35 2.67 -21.87 -5.19
C ALA A 35 2.66 -23.30 -5.74
N LYS A 36 3.69 -24.10 -5.42
CA LYS A 36 3.78 -25.50 -5.82
C LYS A 36 2.64 -26.36 -5.28
N LYS A 37 2.16 -26.06 -4.06
CA LYS A 37 1.05 -26.78 -3.41
C LYS A 37 -0.34 -26.29 -3.85
N GLY A 38 -0.43 -25.23 -4.66
CA GLY A 38 -1.71 -24.63 -5.05
C GLY A 38 -2.47 -23.96 -3.90
N GLU A 39 -1.81 -23.69 -2.77
CA GLU A 39 -2.39 -23.05 -1.59
C GLU A 39 -2.42 -21.52 -1.70
N LEU A 40 -1.89 -20.94 -2.78
CA LEU A 40 -1.95 -19.49 -3.01
C LEU A 40 -3.40 -19.06 -3.24
N PRO A 41 -3.97 -18.18 -2.40
CA PRO A 41 -5.28 -17.65 -2.65
C PRO A 41 -5.24 -16.85 -3.96
N ARG A 42 -6.04 -17.28 -4.93
CA ARG A 42 -6.28 -16.50 -6.14
C ARG A 42 -7.37 -15.49 -5.81
N LEU A 43 -7.17 -14.25 -6.20
CA LEU A 43 -8.22 -13.25 -6.08
C LEU A 43 -9.36 -13.67 -7.00
N ASP A 44 -10.54 -13.93 -6.44
CA ASP A 44 -11.70 -14.31 -7.22
C ASP A 44 -12.15 -13.13 -8.09
N GLN A 45 -12.73 -13.45 -9.25
CA GLN A 45 -13.11 -12.43 -10.22
C GLN A 45 -14.19 -11.48 -9.69
N GLU A 46 -15.05 -11.94 -8.78
CA GLU A 46 -16.13 -11.12 -8.20
C GLU A 46 -15.56 -10.08 -7.24
N THR A 47 -14.65 -10.46 -6.34
CA THR A 47 -13.91 -9.55 -5.45
C THR A 47 -13.05 -8.58 -6.25
N LEU A 48 -12.43 -9.03 -7.35
CA LEU A 48 -11.71 -8.13 -8.26
C LEU A 48 -12.65 -7.08 -8.86
N LYS A 49 -13.79 -7.51 -9.41
CA LYS A 49 -14.81 -6.62 -9.98
C LYS A 49 -15.39 -5.67 -8.93
N ALA A 50 -15.67 -6.15 -7.72
CA ALA A 50 -16.17 -5.34 -6.62
C ALA A 50 -15.15 -4.24 -6.22
N ARG A 51 -13.86 -4.61 -6.10
CA ARG A 51 -12.78 -3.63 -5.86
C ARG A 51 -12.70 -2.59 -6.97
N LEU A 52 -12.79 -3.01 -8.23
CA LEU A 52 -12.77 -2.12 -9.38
C LEU A 52 -14.02 -1.22 -9.46
N ALA A 53 -15.18 -1.72 -9.04
CA ALA A 53 -16.43 -0.94 -8.98
C ALA A 53 -16.40 0.14 -7.89
N THR A 54 -15.68 -0.09 -6.78
CA THR A 54 -15.46 0.92 -5.73
C THR A 54 -14.46 2.01 -6.12
N THR A 55 -13.72 1.86 -7.22
CA THR A 55 -12.77 2.86 -7.74
C THR A 55 -13.42 3.93 -8.63
N LYS A 56 -14.66 4.35 -8.33
CA LYS A 56 -15.25 5.53 -8.99
C LYS A 56 -14.49 6.79 -8.54
N ALA A 57 -13.47 7.17 -9.30
CA ALA A 57 -12.73 8.40 -9.11
C ALA A 57 -13.33 9.50 -10.00
N ARG A 58 -13.46 10.71 -9.44
CA ARG A 58 -13.80 11.91 -10.20
C ARG A 58 -12.57 12.79 -10.29
N VAL A 59 -12.33 13.39 -11.46
CA VAL A 59 -11.30 14.40 -11.61
C VAL A 59 -11.78 15.67 -10.90
N VAL A 60 -10.95 16.20 -10.01
CA VAL A 60 -11.19 17.46 -9.30
C VAL A 60 -10.05 18.40 -9.63
N SER A 61 -10.38 19.66 -9.95
CA SER A 61 -9.40 20.74 -10.10
C SER A 61 -9.38 21.55 -8.82
N ILE A 62 -8.20 21.69 -8.21
CA ILE A 62 -7.97 22.45 -6.98
C ILE A 62 -6.89 23.49 -7.29
N ARG A 63 -7.13 24.76 -6.93
CA ARG A 63 -6.12 25.81 -7.02
C ARG A 63 -5.26 25.79 -5.77
N LEU A 64 -3.94 25.74 -5.96
CA LEU A 64 -2.95 25.76 -4.89
C LEU A 64 -1.89 26.83 -5.22
N PRO A 65 -1.31 27.49 -4.21
CA PRO A 65 -0.10 28.30 -4.40
C PRO A 65 1.01 27.48 -5.05
N GLU A 66 1.81 28.12 -5.91
CA GLU A 66 2.90 27.43 -6.62
C GLU A 66 3.93 26.85 -5.64
N SER A 67 4.24 27.59 -4.56
CA SER A 67 5.12 27.14 -3.47
C SER A 67 4.68 25.80 -2.85
N ASP A 68 3.37 25.60 -2.70
CA ASP A 68 2.81 24.40 -2.08
C ASP A 68 2.88 23.21 -3.03
N ILE A 69 2.72 23.47 -4.34
CA ILE A 69 2.87 22.45 -5.39
C ILE A 69 4.32 21.95 -5.42
N GLU A 70 5.29 22.87 -5.35
CA GLU A 70 6.71 22.53 -5.33
C GLU A 70 7.09 21.73 -4.08
N LEU A 71 6.66 22.18 -2.90
CA LEU A 71 6.89 21.48 -1.65
C LEU A 71 6.32 20.05 -1.69
N ALA A 72 5.08 19.90 -2.19
CA ALA A 72 4.46 18.58 -2.30
C ALA A 72 5.18 17.68 -3.32
N ARG A 73 5.74 18.22 -4.41
CA ARG A 73 6.59 17.45 -5.34
C ARG A 73 7.88 16.98 -4.67
N GLN A 74 8.53 17.85 -3.90
CA GLN A 74 9.75 17.50 -3.17
C GLN A 74 9.48 16.38 -2.16
N GLN A 75 8.40 16.49 -1.39
CA GLN A 75 7.98 15.45 -0.43
C GLN A 75 7.63 14.13 -1.12
N ALA A 76 6.95 14.18 -2.27
CA ALA A 76 6.65 12.99 -3.07
C ALA A 76 7.94 12.29 -3.54
N SER A 77 8.91 13.05 -4.05
CA SER A 77 10.21 12.54 -4.50
C SER A 77 11.01 11.88 -3.38
N GLN A 78 11.08 12.52 -2.19
CA GLN A 78 11.74 11.94 -1.01
C GLN A 78 11.13 10.61 -0.57
N LYS A 79 9.82 10.43 -0.80
CA LYS A 79 9.11 9.18 -0.51
C LYS A 79 9.13 8.18 -1.67
N GLY A 80 9.76 8.50 -2.79
CA GLY A 80 9.76 7.67 -3.99
C GLY A 80 8.37 7.48 -4.61
N LEU A 81 7.45 8.43 -4.37
CA LEU A 81 6.07 8.36 -4.83
C LEU A 81 5.82 9.33 -6.00
N PRO A 82 4.96 8.98 -6.97
CA PRO A 82 4.43 9.95 -7.91
C PRO A 82 3.66 11.06 -7.20
N TYR A 83 3.78 12.30 -7.69
CA TYR A 83 3.11 13.47 -7.10
C TYR A 83 1.60 13.26 -6.87
N GLN A 84 0.86 12.79 -7.89
CA GLN A 84 -0.58 12.57 -7.76
C GLN A 84 -0.92 11.51 -6.71
N THR A 85 -0.11 10.45 -6.60
CA THR A 85 -0.26 9.40 -5.57
C THR A 85 -0.03 9.97 -4.18
N TYR A 86 0.98 10.83 -4.04
CA TYR A 86 1.28 11.50 -2.79
C TYR A 86 0.13 12.42 -2.34
N ILE A 87 -0.37 13.28 -3.23
CA ILE A 87 -1.52 14.17 -2.95
C ILE A 87 -2.76 13.35 -2.56
N LYS A 88 -3.05 12.28 -3.29
CA LYS A 88 -4.16 11.36 -2.98
C LYS A 88 -4.01 10.75 -1.59
N SER A 89 -2.80 10.31 -1.24
CA SER A 89 -2.51 9.71 0.07
C SER A 89 -2.74 10.71 1.21
N LEU A 90 -2.22 11.94 1.07
CA LEU A 90 -2.40 13.00 2.06
C LEU A 90 -3.88 13.31 2.29
N LEU A 91 -4.66 13.48 1.21
CA LEU A 91 -6.09 13.73 1.32
C LEU A 91 -6.83 12.59 2.04
N HIS A 92 -6.50 11.35 1.70
CA HIS A 92 -7.11 10.17 2.31
C HIS A 92 -6.74 10.00 3.79
N GLN A 93 -5.51 10.35 4.16
CA GLN A 93 -5.08 10.39 5.56
C GLN A 93 -5.85 11.47 6.32
N ALA A 94 -5.87 12.70 5.81
CA ALA A 94 -6.55 13.83 6.44
C ALA A 94 -8.05 13.54 6.68
N LEU A 95 -8.75 13.00 5.68
CA LEU A 95 -10.17 12.64 5.80
C LEU A 95 -10.43 11.53 6.82
N ARG A 96 -9.48 10.61 7.03
CA ARG A 96 -9.61 9.55 8.05
C ARG A 96 -9.30 10.04 9.46
N HIS A 97 -8.40 11.02 9.60
CA HIS A 97 -8.09 11.62 10.90
C HIS A 97 -9.12 12.67 11.35
N ALA A 98 -9.86 13.27 10.42
CA ALA A 98 -10.94 14.21 10.73
C ALA A 98 -12.22 13.54 11.25
N LYS A 99 -12.23 12.21 11.36
CA LYS A 99 -13.37 11.39 11.79
C LYS A 99 -13.14 10.86 13.19
#